data_AF-A0A2W6BDD8-F1
#
_entry.id   AF-A0A2W6BDD8-F1
#
_cell.length_a   1.000
_cell.length_b   1.000
_cell.length_c   1.000
_cell.angle_alpha   90.00
_cell.angle_beta   90.00
_cell.angle_gamma   90.00
#
_symmetry.space_group_name_H-M   'P 1'
#
loop_
_entity.id
_entity.type
_entity.pdbx_description
1 polymer ?
#
loop_
_entity_poly.entity_id
_entity_poly.type
_entity_poly.pdbx_seq_one_letter_code
_entity_poly.pdbx_strand_id
1 'polypeptide(L)'
;MGSITSEMLPQAVDLLALDLPEALALRAVLELYQVRVNLFTVGRGTDVLSALNGDAPHLVISAHGDRQGFVLSELDPEEVPDHAFYGHLTPVSVRTQPALRGRVVIATACDSGSPTFVEAFLDAGAAAYVAPVGAPTDAIFFLVHLYYGLVWGQTLPGAVQWARAHDIGDSRLFRLFKR
;
A
#
# COMPACT_ATOMS: atom_id res chain seq x y z
N MET A 1 -3.44 -30.70 -9.65
CA MET A 1 -2.95 -29.33 -9.95
C MET A 1 -4.09 -28.59 -10.61
N GLY A 2 -4.82 -27.79 -9.85
CA GLY A 2 -5.94 -26.99 -10.38
C GLY A 2 -5.39 -25.87 -11.25
N SER A 3 -5.93 -25.76 -12.47
CA SER A 3 -5.64 -24.67 -13.39
C SER A 3 -6.01 -23.34 -12.72
N ILE A 4 -5.02 -22.51 -12.42
CA ILE A 4 -5.22 -21.15 -11.93
C ILE A 4 -5.80 -20.35 -13.10
N THR A 5 -7.09 -20.02 -13.04
CA THR A 5 -7.71 -19.13 -14.02
C THR A 5 -7.20 -17.71 -13.78
N SER A 6 -6.72 -17.06 -14.85
CA SER A 6 -6.06 -15.75 -14.86
C SER A 6 -6.91 -14.59 -14.29
N GLU A 7 -8.23 -14.78 -14.11
CA GLU A 7 -9.18 -13.69 -13.86
C GLU A 7 -9.24 -13.21 -12.40
N MET A 8 -8.57 -13.89 -11.46
CA MET A 8 -8.64 -13.54 -10.01
C MET A 8 -7.31 -13.10 -9.38
N LEU A 9 -6.21 -13.12 -10.13
CA LEU A 9 -4.89 -12.74 -9.63
C LEU A 9 -4.70 -11.22 -9.73
N PRO A 10 -4.02 -10.58 -8.77
CA PRO A 10 -3.51 -9.24 -9.00
C PRO A 10 -2.48 -9.31 -10.14
N GLN A 11 -2.91 -9.03 -11.37
CA GLN A 11 -2.06 -9.08 -12.56
C GLN A 11 -0.94 -8.03 -12.49
N ALA A 12 -1.17 -6.95 -11.76
CA ALA A 12 -0.18 -5.91 -11.53
C ALA A 12 -0.37 -5.22 -10.17
N VAL A 13 0.73 -4.69 -9.64
CA VAL A 13 0.79 -3.87 -8.42
C VAL A 13 1.61 -2.63 -8.73
N ASP A 14 1.07 -1.45 -8.40
CA ASP A 14 1.90 -0.26 -8.28
C ASP A 14 2.46 -0.22 -6.86
N LEU A 15 3.78 -0.13 -6.74
CA LEU A 15 4.50 -0.16 -5.47
C LEU A 15 5.18 1.18 -5.25
N LEU A 16 4.61 2.01 -4.39
CA LEU A 16 5.19 3.27 -3.93
C LEU A 16 6.19 2.97 -2.81
N ALA A 17 7.47 3.19 -3.09
CA ALA A 17 8.58 2.91 -2.20
C ALA A 17 9.01 4.18 -1.44
N LEU A 18 8.40 4.42 -0.29
CA LEU A 18 8.87 5.40 0.71
C LEU A 18 9.85 4.75 1.69
N ASP A 19 9.70 3.45 1.93
CA ASP A 19 10.70 2.56 2.53
C ASP A 19 11.28 1.63 1.45
N LEU A 20 12.47 1.96 0.94
CA LEU A 20 13.04 1.29 -0.23
C LEU A 20 13.44 -0.18 0.04
N PRO A 21 14.11 -0.54 1.15
CA PRO A 21 14.39 -1.94 1.49
C PRO A 21 13.15 -2.84 1.51
N GLU A 22 12.08 -2.44 2.21
CA GLU A 22 10.83 -3.21 2.28
C GLU A 22 10.20 -3.34 0.88
N ALA A 23 10.13 -2.25 0.12
CA ALA A 23 9.57 -2.26 -1.22
C ALA A 23 10.36 -3.19 -2.17
N LEU A 24 11.68 -3.17 -2.13
CA LEU A 24 12.49 -4.06 -2.98
C LEU A 24 12.33 -5.53 -2.60
N ALA A 25 12.21 -5.84 -1.30
CA ALA A 25 11.92 -7.19 -0.84
C ALA A 25 10.54 -7.66 -1.33
N LEU A 26 9.51 -6.82 -1.19
CA LEU A 26 8.16 -7.13 -1.68
C LEU A 26 8.14 -7.31 -3.20
N ARG A 27 8.82 -6.44 -3.95
CA ARG A 27 8.91 -6.54 -5.40
C ARG A 27 9.42 -7.91 -5.84
N ALA A 28 10.52 -8.38 -5.25
CA ALA A 28 11.09 -9.68 -5.58
C ALA A 28 10.10 -10.84 -5.34
N VAL A 29 9.33 -10.77 -4.24
CA VAL A 29 8.30 -11.77 -3.92
C VAL A 29 7.13 -11.70 -4.91
N LEU A 30 6.64 -10.51 -5.24
CA LEU A 30 5.55 -10.33 -6.20
C LEU A 30 5.94 -10.84 -7.59
N GLU A 31 7.13 -10.50 -8.06
CA GLU A 31 7.65 -10.97 -9.35
C GLU A 31 7.85 -12.50 -9.35
N LEU A 32 8.27 -13.09 -8.22
CA LEU A 32 8.30 -14.55 -8.04
C LEU A 32 6.89 -15.16 -8.21
N TYR A 33 5.86 -14.50 -7.67
CA TYR A 33 4.46 -14.88 -7.83
C TYR A 33 3.86 -14.54 -9.19
N GLN A 34 4.68 -14.12 -10.17
CA GLN A 34 4.27 -13.74 -11.52
C GLN A 34 3.34 -12.50 -11.56
N VAL A 35 3.43 -11.65 -10.54
CA VAL A 35 2.74 -10.36 -10.48
C VAL A 35 3.65 -9.30 -11.09
N ARG A 36 3.15 -8.53 -12.06
CA ARG A 36 3.90 -7.39 -12.61
C ARG A 36 3.98 -6.27 -11.57
N VAL A 37 5.18 -5.77 -11.29
CA VAL A 37 5.38 -4.66 -10.34
C VAL A 37 5.81 -3.41 -11.07
N ASN A 38 5.06 -2.32 -10.90
CA ASN A 38 5.49 -0.98 -11.27
C ASN A 38 6.07 -0.32 -10.02
N LEU A 39 7.39 -0.24 -9.92
CA LEU A 39 8.08 0.35 -8.77
C LEU A 39 8.19 1.87 -8.94
N PHE A 40 7.65 2.62 -7.99
CA PHE A 40 7.75 4.08 -7.91
C PHE A 40 8.68 4.44 -6.75
N THR A 41 9.93 4.79 -7.07
CA THR A 41 10.86 5.39 -6.12
C THR A 41 10.61 6.88 -6.04
N VAL A 42 10.64 7.46 -4.85
CA VAL A 42 10.38 8.88 -4.66
C VAL A 42 11.69 9.66 -4.59
N GLY A 43 11.95 10.48 -5.59
CA GLY A 43 12.96 11.55 -5.54
C GLY A 43 12.33 12.94 -5.44
N ARG A 44 11.05 13.09 -5.86
CA ARG A 44 10.28 14.35 -5.88
C ARG A 44 8.82 14.11 -5.50
N GLY A 45 8.11 15.17 -5.11
CA GLY A 45 6.69 15.09 -4.77
C GLY A 45 5.80 14.59 -5.93
N THR A 46 6.19 14.87 -7.17
CA THR A 46 5.49 14.39 -8.38
C THR A 46 5.57 12.87 -8.57
N ASP A 47 6.54 12.20 -7.96
CA ASP A 47 6.68 10.73 -8.05
C ASP A 47 5.59 10.04 -7.22
N VAL A 48 5.24 10.64 -6.06
CA VAL A 48 4.09 10.21 -5.24
C VAL A 48 2.80 10.32 -6.05
N LEU A 49 2.61 11.45 -6.74
CA LEU A 49 1.46 11.66 -7.62
C LEU A 49 1.38 10.61 -8.74
N SER A 50 2.52 10.24 -9.31
CA SER A 50 2.60 9.24 -10.37
C SER A 50 2.11 7.86 -9.88
N ALA A 51 2.50 7.46 -8.66
CA ALA A 51 2.03 6.22 -8.06
C ALA A 51 0.53 6.24 -7.71
N LEU A 52 0.04 7.35 -7.13
CA LEU A 52 -1.38 7.52 -6.80
C LEU A 52 -2.27 7.50 -8.05
N ASN A 53 -1.76 8.05 -9.16
CA ASN A 53 -2.46 8.04 -10.46
C ASN A 53 -2.31 6.76 -11.27
N GLY A 54 -1.50 5.81 -10.83
CA GLY A 54 -1.28 4.56 -11.54
C GLY A 54 -2.56 3.74 -11.72
N ASP A 55 -2.52 2.83 -12.71
CA ASP A 55 -3.67 2.06 -13.17
C ASP A 55 -3.68 0.61 -12.66
N ALA A 56 -2.66 0.19 -11.90
CA ALA A 56 -2.67 -1.17 -11.37
C ALA A 56 -3.84 -1.36 -10.37
N PRO A 57 -4.52 -2.51 -10.37
CA PRO A 57 -5.67 -2.75 -9.49
C PRO A 57 -5.32 -2.60 -8.00
N HIS A 58 -4.05 -2.83 -7.66
CA HIS A 58 -3.50 -2.67 -6.32
C HIS A 58 -2.48 -1.55 -6.29
N LEU A 59 -2.52 -0.74 -5.23
CA LEU A 59 -1.46 0.19 -4.82
C LEU A 59 -0.91 -0.30 -3.49
N VAL A 60 0.40 -0.52 -3.39
CA VAL A 60 1.07 -0.75 -2.11
C VAL A 60 1.93 0.47 -1.78
N ILE A 61 1.72 1.05 -0.61
CA ILE A 61 2.50 2.15 -0.05
C ILE A 61 3.39 1.54 1.03
N SER A 62 4.64 1.23 0.65
CA SER A 62 5.67 0.73 1.56
C SER A 62 6.36 1.93 2.20
N ALA A 63 6.19 2.10 3.51
CA ALA A 63 6.53 3.34 4.18
C ALA A 63 6.64 3.17 5.69
N HIS A 64 7.40 4.08 6.30
CA HIS A 64 7.25 4.37 7.73
C HIS A 64 6.14 5.41 7.96
N GLY A 65 5.59 5.40 9.17
CA GLY A 65 4.57 6.34 9.60
C GLY A 65 4.88 6.94 10.95
N ASP A 66 4.38 8.15 11.16
CA ASP A 66 4.31 8.79 12.46
C ASP A 66 2.91 9.41 12.67
N ARG A 67 2.77 10.26 13.69
CA ARG A 67 1.49 10.92 14.01
C ARG A 67 1.00 11.91 12.93
N GLN A 68 1.89 12.37 12.05
CA GLN A 68 1.58 13.34 11.00
C GLN A 68 1.23 12.67 9.67
N GLY A 69 1.84 11.52 9.38
CA GLY A 69 1.45 10.69 8.25
C GLY A 69 2.52 9.72 7.77
N PHE A 70 2.48 9.37 6.48
CA PHE A 70 3.56 8.59 5.88
C PHE A 70 4.77 9.49 5.73
N VAL A 71 5.91 9.08 6.28
CA VAL A 71 7.15 9.84 6.19
C VAL A 71 7.67 9.75 4.77
N LEU A 72 7.86 10.91 4.14
CA LEU A 72 8.54 11.04 2.85
C LEU A 72 10.03 11.23 3.13
N SER A 73 10.88 10.61 2.32
CA SER A 73 12.30 10.92 2.32
C SER A 73 12.50 12.42 2.03
N GLU A 74 13.58 13.01 2.54
CA GLU A 74 13.90 14.41 2.33
C GLU A 74 13.95 14.70 0.81
N LEU A 75 12.96 15.46 0.35
CA LEU A 75 12.86 15.90 -1.05
C LEU A 75 13.63 17.20 -1.20
N ASP A 76 14.24 17.43 -2.36
CA ASP A 76 14.91 18.69 -2.64
C ASP A 76 13.90 19.85 -2.53
N PRO A 77 14.13 20.83 -1.63
CA PRO A 77 13.23 21.96 -1.44
C PRO A 77 13.00 22.80 -2.70
N GLU A 78 13.95 22.83 -3.64
CA GLU A 78 13.82 23.61 -4.88
C GLU A 78 12.93 22.91 -5.95
N GLU A 79 12.59 21.64 -5.75
CA GLU A 79 11.84 20.82 -6.72
C GLU A 79 10.40 20.51 -6.29
N VAL A 80 9.89 21.19 -5.25
CA VAL A 80 8.52 21.01 -4.76
C VAL A 80 7.70 22.29 -5.01
N PRO A 81 7.10 22.46 -6.21
CA PRO A 81 6.22 23.59 -6.50
C PRO A 81 4.95 23.59 -5.64
N ASP A 82 4.61 22.44 -5.04
CA ASP A 82 3.37 22.23 -4.33
C ASP A 82 3.64 21.56 -2.97
N HIS A 83 3.42 22.31 -1.90
CA HIS A 83 3.69 21.99 -0.49
C HIS A 83 2.92 20.76 0.04
N ALA A 84 2.08 20.12 -0.78
CA ALA A 84 1.24 18.99 -0.42
C ALA A 84 2.01 17.71 -0.05
N PHE A 85 3.27 17.58 -0.48
CA PHE A 85 4.12 16.39 -0.25
C PHE A 85 5.48 16.74 0.35
N TYR A 86 5.54 17.78 1.19
CA TYR A 86 6.77 18.11 1.91
C TYR A 86 6.82 17.37 3.25
N GLY A 87 7.80 16.48 3.42
CA GLY A 87 8.04 15.73 4.65
C GLY A 87 7.05 14.58 4.90
N HIS A 88 5.75 14.78 4.65
CA HIS A 88 4.72 13.78 4.90
C HIS A 88 3.65 13.72 3.81
N LEU A 89 3.20 12.51 3.50
CA LEU A 89 1.91 12.29 2.85
C LEU A 89 0.83 12.25 3.95
N THR A 90 0.04 13.31 4.02
CA THR A 90 -0.99 13.48 5.06
C THR A 90 -2.36 13.01 4.57
N PRO A 91 -3.34 12.76 5.48
CA PRO A 91 -4.72 12.47 5.07
C PRO A 91 -5.34 13.58 4.21
N VAL A 92 -4.98 14.84 4.47
CA VAL A 92 -5.45 15.98 3.67
C VAL A 92 -4.90 15.91 2.26
N SER A 93 -3.59 15.66 2.14
CA SER A 93 -2.91 15.51 0.85
C SER A 93 -3.53 14.38 0.03
N VAL A 94 -3.88 13.24 0.65
CA VAL A 94 -4.55 12.12 -0.04
C VAL A 94 -5.94 12.50 -0.56
N ARG A 95 -6.75 13.21 0.25
CA ARG A 95 -8.12 13.61 -0.13
C ARG A 95 -8.16 14.56 -1.33
N THR A 96 -7.11 15.35 -1.55
CA THR A 96 -7.04 16.31 -2.66
C THR A 96 -6.55 15.68 -3.97
N GLN A 97 -6.20 14.39 -3.98
CA GLN A 97 -5.67 13.73 -5.17
C GLN A 97 -6.76 13.25 -6.13
N PRO A 98 -6.42 13.12 -7.43
CA PRO A 98 -7.28 12.43 -8.39
C PRO A 98 -7.68 11.04 -7.87
N ALA A 99 -8.92 10.66 -8.19
CA ALA A 99 -9.53 9.48 -7.61
C ALA A 99 -8.68 8.22 -7.81
N LEU A 100 -8.56 7.41 -6.76
CA LEU A 100 -7.92 6.09 -6.74
C LEU A 100 -8.69 5.04 -7.56
N ARG A 101 -9.73 5.45 -8.30
CA ARG A 101 -10.44 4.67 -9.35
C ARG A 101 -10.82 3.25 -8.94
N GLY A 102 -11.22 3.03 -7.68
CA GLY A 102 -11.64 1.72 -7.20
C GLY A 102 -10.49 0.73 -6.97
N ARG A 103 -9.25 1.21 -6.84
CA ARG A 103 -8.09 0.37 -6.51
C ARG A 103 -8.15 -0.13 -5.07
N VAL A 104 -7.50 -1.26 -4.81
CA VAL A 104 -7.20 -1.70 -3.45
C VAL A 104 -5.90 -1.03 -3.01
N VAL A 105 -5.94 -0.27 -1.92
CA VAL A 105 -4.74 0.36 -1.36
C VAL A 105 -4.29 -0.41 -0.12
N ILE A 106 -3.00 -0.76 -0.06
CA ILE A 106 -2.37 -1.39 1.10
C ILE A 106 -1.23 -0.50 1.61
N ALA A 107 -1.22 -0.18 2.89
CA ALA A 107 -0.22 0.65 3.53
C ALA A 107 0.50 -0.13 4.65
N THR A 108 1.82 0.04 4.76
CA THR A 108 2.63 -0.59 5.82
C THR A 108 3.00 0.35 6.97
N ALA A 109 2.80 1.66 6.78
CA ALA A 109 3.15 2.68 7.75
C ALA A 109 2.41 2.55 9.08
N CYS A 110 3.12 2.81 10.18
CA CYS A 110 2.57 2.89 11.53
C CYS A 110 1.35 3.82 11.58
N ASP A 111 0.30 3.39 12.29
CA ASP A 111 -0.95 4.12 12.52
C ASP A 111 -1.70 4.56 11.25
N SER A 112 -1.30 4.05 10.07
CA SER A 112 -1.97 4.36 8.80
C SER A 112 -3.37 3.74 8.69
N GLY A 113 -3.76 2.84 9.60
CA GLY A 113 -5.13 2.35 9.80
C GLY A 113 -5.98 3.21 10.73
N SER A 114 -5.52 4.41 11.12
CA SER A 114 -6.32 5.36 11.90
C SER A 114 -7.53 5.88 11.11
N PRO A 115 -8.61 6.31 11.79
CA PRO A 115 -9.85 6.73 11.12
C PRO A 115 -9.64 7.81 10.06
N THR A 116 -8.76 8.78 10.31
CA THR A 116 -8.48 9.89 9.39
C THR A 116 -7.87 9.42 8.07
N PHE A 117 -6.95 8.46 8.11
CA PHE A 117 -6.36 7.86 6.90
C PHE A 117 -7.33 6.94 6.18
N VAL A 118 -8.05 6.11 6.94
CA VAL A 118 -9.07 5.22 6.38
C VAL A 118 -10.09 6.02 5.57
N GLU A 119 -10.65 7.08 6.16
CA GLU A 119 -11.58 7.96 5.47
C GLU A 119 -10.93 8.67 4.28
N ALA A 120 -9.69 9.15 4.42
CA ALA A 120 -9.00 9.85 3.33
C ALA A 120 -8.85 8.98 2.06
N PHE A 121 -8.39 7.73 2.20
CA PHE A 121 -8.24 6.82 1.05
C PHE A 121 -9.58 6.36 0.48
N LEU A 122 -10.58 6.10 1.34
CA LEU A 122 -11.92 5.72 0.86
C LEU A 122 -12.64 6.90 0.17
N ASP A 123 -12.46 8.12 0.66
CA ASP A 123 -13.01 9.34 0.04
C ASP A 123 -12.30 9.73 -1.25
N ALA A 124 -11.00 9.45 -1.35
CA ALA A 124 -10.26 9.51 -2.60
C ALA A 124 -10.66 8.39 -3.59
N GLY A 125 -11.57 7.48 -3.24
CA GLY A 125 -12.16 6.51 -4.17
C GLY A 125 -11.46 5.16 -4.24
N ALA A 126 -10.72 4.76 -3.20
CA ALA A 126 -10.27 3.37 -3.07
C ALA A 126 -11.47 2.43 -2.89
N ALA A 127 -11.44 1.25 -3.51
CA ALA A 127 -12.48 0.22 -3.28
C ALA A 127 -12.31 -0.47 -1.92
N ALA A 128 -11.06 -0.56 -1.45
CA ALA A 128 -10.71 -1.07 -0.15
C ALA A 128 -9.37 -0.49 0.30
N TYR A 129 -9.19 -0.42 1.61
CA TYR A 129 -7.95 0.02 2.23
C TYR A 129 -7.50 -1.01 3.26
N VAL A 130 -6.23 -1.41 3.23
CA VAL A 130 -5.62 -2.35 4.17
C VAL A 130 -4.46 -1.68 4.85
N ALA A 131 -4.51 -1.57 6.18
CA ALA A 131 -3.49 -0.84 6.93
C ALA A 131 -3.42 -1.33 8.38
N PRO A 132 -2.27 -1.17 9.06
CA PRO A 132 -2.13 -1.49 10.48
C PRO A 132 -2.81 -0.44 11.38
N VAL A 133 -3.59 -0.92 12.36
CA VAL A 133 -4.04 -0.10 13.50
C VAL A 133 -3.00 -0.26 14.61
N GLY A 134 -1.92 0.52 14.53
CA GLY A 134 -0.75 0.44 15.41
C GLY A 134 0.55 0.53 14.63
N ALA A 135 1.67 0.26 15.30
CA ALA A 135 3.01 0.33 14.74
C ALA A 135 3.59 -1.08 14.53
N PRO A 136 3.44 -1.70 13.33
CA PRO A 136 4.11 -2.95 13.03
C PRO A 136 5.63 -2.71 12.93
N THR A 137 6.42 -3.64 13.44
CA THR A 137 7.88 -3.66 13.25
C THR A 137 8.29 -4.39 11.97
N ASP A 138 7.50 -5.38 11.53
CA ASP A 138 7.69 -6.14 10.30
C ASP A 138 6.35 -6.27 9.55
N ALA A 139 6.14 -5.41 8.56
CA ALA A 139 4.99 -5.48 7.68
C ALA A 139 5.22 -6.38 6.45
N ILE A 140 6.48 -6.72 6.12
CA ILE A 140 6.78 -7.54 4.94
C ILE A 140 6.20 -8.95 5.11
N PHE A 141 6.23 -9.50 6.33
CA PHE A 141 5.66 -10.81 6.61
C PHE A 141 4.15 -10.86 6.28
N PHE A 142 3.39 -9.85 6.70
CA PHE A 142 1.97 -9.74 6.36
C PHE A 142 1.75 -9.64 4.84
N LEU A 143 2.52 -8.80 4.14
CA LEU A 143 2.38 -8.58 2.71
C LEU A 143 2.66 -9.83 1.87
N VAL A 144 3.73 -10.55 2.19
CA VAL A 144 4.08 -11.82 1.50
C VAL A 144 2.92 -12.80 1.60
N HIS A 145 2.35 -12.96 2.80
CA HIS A 145 1.23 -13.87 3.00
C HIS A 145 -0.07 -13.36 2.35
N LEU A 146 -0.33 -12.06 2.42
CA LEU A 146 -1.49 -11.45 1.75
C LEU A 146 -1.46 -11.79 0.26
N TYR A 147 -0.34 -11.52 -0.40
CA TYR A 147 -0.21 -11.75 -1.84
C TYR A 147 -0.14 -13.23 -2.20
N TYR A 148 0.46 -14.09 -1.37
CA TYR A 148 0.37 -15.53 -1.55
C TYR A 148 -1.11 -15.97 -1.55
N GLY A 149 -1.89 -15.56 -0.54
CA GLY A 149 -3.32 -15.88 -0.48
C GLY A 149 -4.09 -15.42 -1.72
N LEU A 150 -3.88 -14.17 -2.16
CA LEU A 150 -4.51 -13.61 -3.35
C LEU A 150 -4.13 -14.39 -4.62
N VAL A 151 -2.85 -14.73 -4.78
CA VAL A 151 -2.37 -15.48 -5.95
C VAL A 151 -2.90 -16.92 -5.97
N TRP A 152 -3.28 -17.45 -4.81
CA TRP A 152 -3.95 -18.74 -4.69
C TRP A 152 -5.48 -18.66 -4.64
N GLY A 153 -6.04 -17.54 -5.13
CA GLY A 153 -7.48 -17.39 -5.37
C GLY A 153 -8.31 -17.02 -4.14
N GLN A 154 -7.68 -16.61 -3.04
CA GLN A 154 -8.44 -16.05 -1.91
C GLN A 154 -9.04 -14.71 -2.30
N THR A 155 -10.25 -14.43 -1.79
CA THR A 155 -10.81 -13.08 -1.83
C THR A 155 -9.97 -12.13 -0.96
N LEU A 156 -10.00 -10.82 -1.21
CA LEU A 156 -9.27 -9.85 -0.38
C LEU A 156 -9.54 -10.01 1.13
N PRO A 157 -10.80 -10.13 1.62
CA PRO A 157 -11.06 -10.41 3.03
C PRO A 157 -10.45 -11.74 3.51
N GLY A 158 -10.55 -12.80 2.71
CA GLY A 158 -9.99 -14.11 3.03
C GLY A 158 -8.46 -14.06 3.12
N ALA A 159 -7.81 -13.41 2.16
CA ALA A 159 -6.36 -13.24 2.13
C ALA A 159 -5.85 -12.37 3.29
N VAL A 160 -6.56 -11.29 3.65
CA VAL A 160 -6.23 -10.48 4.84
C VAL A 160 -6.37 -11.32 6.11
N GLN A 161 -7.46 -12.07 6.26
CA GLN A 161 -7.65 -12.93 7.44
C GLN A 161 -6.59 -14.02 7.51
N TRP A 162 -6.25 -14.62 6.37
CA TRP A 162 -5.20 -15.63 6.26
C TRP A 162 -3.85 -15.06 6.67
N ALA A 163 -3.43 -13.93 6.09
CA ALA A 163 -2.18 -13.26 6.43
C ALA A 163 -2.08 -12.90 7.92
N ARG A 164 -3.17 -12.35 8.50
CA ARG A 164 -3.26 -12.04 9.95
C ARG A 164 -3.10 -13.26 10.86
N ALA A 165 -3.37 -14.47 10.35
CA ALA A 165 -3.31 -15.70 11.13
C ALA A 165 -1.91 -16.34 11.17
N HIS A 166 -0.96 -15.87 10.35
CA HIS A 166 0.37 -16.48 10.24
C HIS A 166 1.33 -16.10 11.37
N ASP A 167 1.06 -14.98 12.06
CA ASP A 167 1.79 -14.62 13.27
C ASP A 167 0.84 -14.23 14.42
N ILE A 168 1.43 -14.15 15.61
CA ILE A 168 0.75 -13.62 16.80
C ILE A 168 1.08 -12.14 17.07
N GLY A 169 1.91 -11.54 16.21
CA GLY A 169 2.51 -10.22 16.38
C GLY A 169 1.93 -9.21 15.40
N ASP A 170 2.80 -8.64 14.56
CA ASP A 170 2.52 -7.45 13.76
C ASP A 170 1.44 -7.67 12.70
N SER A 171 1.35 -8.86 12.11
CA SER A 171 0.33 -9.15 11.10
C SER A 171 -1.07 -8.97 11.67
N ARG A 172 -1.27 -9.19 12.99
CA ARG A 172 -2.56 -8.96 13.65
C ARG A 172 -2.97 -7.50 13.76
N LEU A 173 -2.09 -6.53 13.49
CA LEU A 173 -2.42 -5.11 13.50
C LEU A 173 -3.17 -4.70 12.23
N PHE A 174 -2.95 -5.41 11.11
CA PHE A 174 -3.57 -5.10 9.83
C PHE A 174 -5.08 -5.33 9.86
N ARG A 175 -5.81 -4.38 9.28
CA ARG A 175 -7.27 -4.39 9.15
C ARG A 175 -7.63 -4.08 7.70
N LEU A 176 -8.76 -4.64 7.27
CA LEU A 176 -9.39 -4.33 6.00
C LEU A 176 -10.55 -3.37 6.25
N PHE A 177 -10.53 -2.25 5.55
CA PHE A 177 -11.54 -1.21 5.57
C PHE A 177 -12.18 -1.10 4.19
N LYS A 178 -13.50 -0.89 4.18
CA LYS A 178 -14.33 -0.71 2.99
C LYS A 178 -15.45 0.28 3.34
N ARG A 179 -16.03 0.91 2.33
CA ARG A 179 -17.31 1.62 2.47
C ARG A 179 -18.46 0.64 2.68
#